data_AF-A0A944AYI0-F1
#
_entry.id   AF-A0A944AYI0-F1
#
_cell.length_a   1.000
_cell.length_b   1.000
_cell.length_c   1.000
_cell.angle_alpha   90.00
_cell.angle_beta   90.00
_cell.angle_gamma   90.00
#
_symmetry.space_group_name_H-M   'P 1'
#
loop_
_entity.id
_entity.type
_entity.pdbx_description
1 polymer ?
#
loop_
_entity_poly.entity_id
_entity_poly.type
_entity_poly.pdbx_seq_one_letter_code
_entity_poly.pdbx_strand_id
1 'polypeptide(L)'
;MSDCNFCKEIDFHEIIECIVSAHDAKDPYTAGHSERVSDMAIAVCEILNLTEEQTQQIHIAAHLHDIGKIGVPDIVLLKEGRLTDDEWEKMKKHPEIGSEILSKSQQLSELKDIVIHHHERYDGKGY
;
A
#
# COMPACT_ATOMS: atom_id res chain seq x y z
N MET A 1 -28.69 -0.35 -18.27
CA MET A 1 -28.13 -1.38 -17.38
C MET A 1 -28.70 -1.12 -16.01
N SER A 2 -29.53 -2.05 -15.58
CA SER A 2 -30.36 -2.04 -14.38
C SER A 2 -29.55 -1.80 -13.11
N ASP A 3 -30.10 -1.00 -12.20
CA ASP A 3 -29.70 -0.83 -10.81
C ASP A 3 -29.37 -2.20 -10.16
N CYS A 4 -28.08 -2.54 -10.17
CA CYS A 4 -27.58 -3.73 -9.49
C CYS A 4 -27.48 -3.39 -7.99
N ASN A 5 -28.38 -3.94 -7.18
CA ASN A 5 -28.32 -3.76 -5.71
C ASN A 5 -27.01 -4.30 -5.12
N PHE A 6 -26.40 -5.32 -5.74
CA PHE A 6 -25.09 -5.83 -5.31
C PHE A 6 -23.99 -4.76 -5.39
N CYS A 7 -24.05 -3.87 -6.39
CA CYS A 7 -23.07 -2.78 -6.53
C CYS A 7 -23.28 -1.62 -5.54
N LYS A 8 -24.41 -1.60 -4.81
CA LYS A 8 -24.75 -0.52 -3.86
C LYS A 8 -24.30 -0.80 -2.42
N GLU A 9 -23.82 -2.01 -2.13
CA GLU A 9 -23.52 -2.47 -0.77
C GLU A 9 -22.08 -2.95 -0.58
N ILE A 10 -21.20 -2.88 -1.59
CA ILE A 10 -19.81 -3.26 -1.40
C ILE A 10 -19.10 -2.12 -0.64
N ASP A 11 -18.67 -2.40 0.58
CA ASP A 11 -17.86 -1.47 1.35
C ASP A 11 -16.50 -1.30 0.64
N PHE A 12 -16.13 -0.04 0.44
CA PHE A 12 -14.85 0.31 -0.15
C PHE A 12 -13.68 -0.26 0.66
N HIS A 13 -13.79 -0.30 1.99
CA HIS A 13 -12.78 -0.87 2.86
C HIS A 13 -12.63 -2.37 2.67
N GLU A 14 -13.74 -3.12 2.53
CA GLU A 14 -13.69 -4.56 2.25
C GLU A 14 -12.95 -4.87 0.94
N ILE A 15 -13.12 -4.03 -0.10
CA ILE A 15 -12.37 -4.20 -1.35
C ILE A 15 -10.88 -3.97 -1.13
N ILE A 16 -10.51 -2.94 -0.37
CA ILE A 16 -9.09 -2.65 -0.06
C ILE A 16 -8.48 -3.83 0.71
N GLU A 17 -9.15 -4.33 1.73
CA GLU A 17 -8.70 -5.52 2.48
C GLU A 17 -8.55 -6.75 1.58
N CYS A 18 -9.47 -6.97 0.64
CA CYS A 18 -9.34 -8.06 -0.34
C CYS A 18 -8.10 -7.91 -1.22
N ILE A 19 -7.81 -6.69 -1.68
CA ILE A 19 -6.63 -6.40 -2.52
C ILE A 19 -5.34 -6.60 -1.71
N VAL A 20 -5.30 -6.11 -0.48
CA VAL A 20 -4.16 -6.30 0.43
C VAL A 20 -3.96 -7.78 0.73
N SER A 21 -5.03 -8.52 1.01
CA SER A 21 -4.97 -9.96 1.25
C SER A 21 -4.44 -10.73 0.03
N ALA A 22 -4.81 -10.32 -1.19
CA ALA A 22 -4.29 -10.92 -2.41
C ALA A 22 -2.78 -10.64 -2.60
N HIS A 23 -2.32 -9.46 -2.21
CA HIS A 23 -0.90 -9.12 -2.17
C HIS A 23 -0.15 -9.93 -1.10
N ASP A 24 -0.68 -10.02 0.11
CA ASP A 24 -0.11 -10.81 1.21
C ASP A 24 -0.05 -12.31 0.87
N ALA A 25 -0.99 -12.82 0.07
CA ALA A 25 -0.91 -14.20 -0.43
C ALA A 25 0.29 -14.42 -1.37
N LYS A 26 0.76 -13.37 -2.05
CA LYS A 26 1.97 -13.40 -2.88
C LYS A 26 3.24 -13.23 -2.04
N ASP A 27 3.19 -12.46 -0.96
CA ASP A 27 4.28 -12.26 0.01
C ASP A 27 3.86 -12.76 1.41
N PRO A 28 3.89 -14.08 1.66
CA PRO A 28 3.38 -14.65 2.92
C PRO A 28 4.13 -14.14 4.16
N TYR A 29 5.37 -13.68 3.98
CA TYR A 29 6.18 -13.13 5.06
C TYR A 29 5.61 -11.82 5.61
N THR A 30 4.85 -11.08 4.81
CA THR A 30 4.21 -9.82 5.22
C THR A 30 2.73 -9.97 5.54
N ALA A 31 2.18 -11.18 5.70
CA ALA A 31 0.77 -11.35 6.02
C ALA A 31 0.35 -10.55 7.29
N GLY A 32 -0.67 -9.70 7.13
CA GLY A 32 -1.16 -8.80 8.18
C GLY A 32 -0.19 -7.68 8.56
N HIS A 33 0.93 -7.51 7.83
CA HIS A 33 1.86 -6.39 8.02
C HIS A 33 1.17 -5.06 7.76
N SER A 34 0.48 -4.96 6.61
CA SER A 34 -0.19 -3.75 6.18
C SER A 34 -1.28 -3.32 7.17
N GLU A 35 -2.02 -4.27 7.74
CA GLU A 35 -3.00 -4.02 8.82
C GLU A 35 -2.33 -3.47 10.09
N ARG A 36 -1.23 -4.09 10.57
CA ARG A 36 -0.52 -3.58 11.75
C ARG A 36 0.06 -2.18 11.51
N VAL A 37 0.56 -1.91 10.31
CA VAL A 37 1.12 -0.59 9.95
C VAL A 37 0.01 0.45 9.86
N SER A 38 -1.15 0.12 9.28
CA SER A 38 -2.28 1.05 9.18
C SER A 38 -2.87 1.39 10.56
N ASP A 39 -3.00 0.41 11.46
CA ASP A 39 -3.42 0.62 12.85
C ASP A 39 -2.45 1.55 13.61
N MET A 40 -1.13 1.33 13.44
CA MET A 40 -0.12 2.21 14.02
C MET A 40 -0.19 3.62 13.45
N ALA A 41 -0.50 3.76 12.15
CA ALA A 41 -0.65 5.06 11.52
C ALA A 41 -1.83 5.85 12.09
N ILE A 42 -2.97 5.19 12.40
CA ILE A 42 -4.10 5.83 13.09
C ILE A 42 -3.64 6.41 14.43
N ALA A 43 -2.95 5.63 15.26
CA ALA A 43 -2.46 6.09 16.55
C ALA A 43 -1.55 7.32 16.44
N VAL A 44 -0.73 7.40 15.38
CA VAL A 44 0.09 8.60 15.10
C VAL A 44 -0.77 9.78 14.68
N CYS A 45 -1.78 9.56 13.83
CA CYS A 45 -2.71 10.62 13.40
C CYS A 45 -3.45 11.25 14.59
N GLU A 46 -3.87 10.44 15.57
CA GLU A 46 -4.50 10.89 16.81
C GLU A 46 -3.58 11.82 17.62
N ILE A 47 -2.31 11.41 17.80
CA ILE A 47 -1.30 12.22 18.51
C ILE A 47 -1.09 13.57 17.81
N LEU A 48 -1.14 13.59 16.48
CA LEU A 48 -0.98 14.78 15.66
C LEU A 48 -2.25 15.63 15.54
N ASN A 49 -3.38 15.17 16.11
CA ASN A 49 -4.70 15.82 16.01
C ASN A 49 -5.13 16.06 14.55
N LEU A 50 -4.89 15.09 13.67
CA LEU A 50 -5.37 15.16 12.29
C LEU A 50 -6.89 15.00 12.24
N THR A 51 -7.51 15.48 11.16
CA THR A 51 -8.95 15.29 10.97
C THR A 51 -9.29 13.82 10.71
N GLU A 52 -10.57 13.46 10.88
CA GLU A 52 -11.05 12.11 10.55
C GLU A 52 -10.79 11.78 9.07
N GLU A 53 -11.03 12.72 8.17
CA GLU A 53 -10.76 12.59 6.74
C GLU A 53 -9.28 12.31 6.45
N GLN A 54 -8.37 13.09 7.04
CA GLN A 54 -6.92 12.87 6.89
C GLN A 54 -6.49 11.52 7.45
N THR A 55 -7.05 11.13 8.60
CA THR A 55 -6.78 9.85 9.25
C THR A 55 -7.22 8.68 8.38
N GLN A 56 -8.41 8.76 7.77
CA GLN A 56 -8.91 7.74 6.83
C GLN A 56 -8.03 7.65 5.57
N GLN A 57 -7.61 8.78 5.00
CA GLN A 57 -6.70 8.79 3.85
C GLN A 57 -5.36 8.11 4.19
N ILE A 58 -4.78 8.43 5.34
CA ILE A 58 -3.51 7.82 5.80
C ILE A 58 -3.70 6.33 6.09
N HIS A 59 -4.80 5.94 6.71
CA HIS A 59 -5.11 4.54 7.00
C HIS A 59 -5.19 3.70 5.72
N ILE A 60 -5.93 4.17 4.71
CA ILE A 60 -6.04 3.49 3.41
C ILE A 60 -4.69 3.46 2.69
N ALA A 61 -3.94 4.57 2.70
CA ALA A 61 -2.62 4.62 2.08
C ALA A 61 -1.62 3.67 2.76
N ALA A 62 -1.68 3.55 4.09
CA ALA A 62 -0.86 2.61 4.86
C ALA A 62 -1.22 1.15 4.56
N HIS A 63 -2.49 0.82 4.35
CA HIS A 63 -2.87 -0.51 3.87
C HIS A 63 -2.29 -0.83 2.48
N LEU A 64 -2.23 0.18 1.60
CA LEU A 64 -1.84 0.00 0.20
C LEU A 64 -0.37 0.31 -0.11
N HIS A 65 0.44 0.73 0.88
CA HIS A 65 1.80 1.23 0.64
C HIS A 65 2.67 0.25 -0.16
N ASP A 66 2.48 -1.04 0.09
CA ASP A 66 3.26 -2.13 -0.49
C ASP A 66 2.62 -2.77 -1.74
N ILE A 67 1.46 -2.29 -2.21
CA ILE A 67 0.70 -2.96 -3.29
C ILE A 67 1.52 -3.15 -4.58
N GLY A 68 2.50 -2.29 -4.83
CA GLY A 68 3.37 -2.38 -6.00
C GLY A 68 4.31 -3.59 -6.00
N LYS A 69 4.48 -4.29 -4.87
CA LYS A 69 5.25 -5.56 -4.80
C LYS A 69 4.65 -6.66 -5.67
N ILE A 70 3.37 -6.54 -6.08
CA ILE A 70 2.78 -7.39 -7.14
C ILE A 70 3.61 -7.34 -8.43
N GLY A 71 4.22 -6.19 -8.75
CA GLY A 71 5.08 -6.02 -9.92
C GLY A 71 6.54 -6.46 -9.73
N VAL A 72 6.94 -6.84 -8.50
CA VAL A 72 8.30 -7.33 -8.22
C VAL A 72 8.40 -8.82 -8.61
N PRO A 73 9.47 -9.26 -9.29
CA PRO A 73 9.65 -10.66 -9.65
C PRO A 73 9.74 -11.57 -8.41
N ASP A 74 9.09 -12.73 -8.44
CA ASP A 74 9.02 -13.65 -7.30
C ASP A 74 10.40 -14.09 -6.80
N ILE A 75 11.37 -14.29 -7.69
CA ILE A 75 12.75 -14.65 -7.33
C ILE A 75 13.45 -13.57 -6.48
N VAL A 76 13.00 -12.31 -6.58
CA VAL A 76 13.46 -11.18 -5.78
C VAL A 76 12.62 -11.07 -4.51
N LEU A 77 11.29 -11.07 -4.65
CA LEU A 77 10.35 -10.88 -3.55
C LEU A 77 10.45 -11.99 -2.48
N LEU A 78 10.56 -13.24 -2.92
CA LEU A 78 10.58 -14.43 -2.06
C LEU A 78 11.98 -14.91 -1.72
N LYS A 79 13.02 -14.11 -2.01
CA LYS A 79 14.40 -14.54 -1.78
C LYS A 79 14.68 -14.70 -0.29
N GLU A 80 15.10 -15.90 0.09
CA GLU A 80 15.63 -16.15 1.44
C GLU A 80 17.06 -15.62 1.54
N GLY A 81 17.24 -14.49 2.23
CA GLY A 81 18.55 -13.89 2.52
C GLY A 81 18.71 -12.50 1.92
N ARG A 82 19.98 -12.07 1.78
CA ARG A 82 20.27 -10.72 1.27
C ARG A 82 20.05 -10.64 -0.23
N LEU A 83 19.39 -9.56 -0.66
CA LEU A 83 19.30 -9.19 -2.07
C LEU A 83 20.66 -8.69 -2.56
N THR A 84 20.98 -9.00 -3.82
CA THR A 84 22.08 -8.36 -4.54
C THR A 84 21.68 -6.94 -4.91
N ASP A 85 22.65 -6.11 -5.33
CA ASP A 85 22.36 -4.73 -5.74
C ASP A 85 21.32 -4.68 -6.88
N ASP A 86 21.45 -5.54 -7.90
CA ASP A 86 20.49 -5.63 -9.02
C ASP A 86 19.09 -6.09 -8.59
N GLU A 87 19.00 -6.99 -7.62
CA GLU A 87 17.73 -7.43 -7.05
C GLU A 87 17.09 -6.32 -6.20
N TRP A 88 17.93 -5.57 -5.47
CA TRP A 88 17.50 -4.43 -4.69
C TRP A 88 16.96 -3.30 -5.56
N GLU A 89 17.58 -3.02 -6.71
CA GLU A 89 17.05 -2.06 -7.69
C GLU A 89 15.64 -2.44 -8.17
N LYS A 90 15.34 -3.74 -8.31
CA LYS A 90 13.99 -4.21 -8.66
C LYS A 90 13.02 -4.06 -7.50
N MET A 91 13.46 -4.36 -6.27
CA MET A 91 12.64 -4.18 -5.07
C MET A 91 12.24 -2.71 -4.88
N LYS A 92 13.17 -1.77 -5.08
CA LYS A 92 12.93 -0.32 -4.96
C LYS A 92 11.90 0.25 -5.93
N LYS A 93 11.45 -0.52 -6.93
CA LYS A 93 10.42 -0.09 -7.88
C LYS A 93 9.00 -0.22 -7.37
N HIS A 94 8.76 -0.96 -6.27
CA HIS A 94 7.40 -1.15 -5.78
C HIS A 94 6.67 0.16 -5.39
N PRO A 95 7.29 1.23 -4.86
CA PRO A 95 6.57 2.48 -4.58
C PRO A 95 6.07 3.15 -5.87
N GLU A 96 6.91 3.20 -6.90
CA GLU A 96 6.56 3.72 -8.24
C GLU A 96 5.39 2.91 -8.84
N ILE A 97 5.48 1.57 -8.81
CA ILE A 97 4.44 0.66 -9.32
C ILE A 97 3.14 0.85 -8.54
N GLY A 98 3.22 0.93 -7.20
CA GLY A 98 2.07 1.13 -6.33
C GLY A 98 1.35 2.44 -6.64
N SER A 99 2.10 3.53 -6.77
CA SER A 99 1.57 4.83 -7.21
C SER A 99 0.91 4.77 -8.58
N GLU A 100 1.50 4.06 -9.55
CA GLU A 100 0.89 3.87 -10.87
C GLU A 100 -0.43 3.09 -10.78
N ILE A 101 -0.51 2.05 -9.96
CA ILE A 101 -1.74 1.29 -9.71
C ILE A 101 -2.82 2.22 -9.14
N LEU A 102 -2.50 3.00 -8.10
CA LEU A 102 -3.47 3.90 -7.47
C LEU A 102 -3.94 5.02 -8.43
N SER A 103 -3.07 5.46 -9.35
CA SER A 103 -3.41 6.49 -10.34
C SER A 103 -4.57 6.11 -11.27
N LYS A 104 -4.92 4.82 -11.37
CA LYS A 104 -6.04 4.35 -12.21
C LYS A 104 -7.41 4.58 -11.57
N SER A 105 -7.47 4.84 -10.26
CA SER A 105 -8.71 5.16 -9.55
C SER A 105 -8.78 6.64 -9.24
N GLN A 106 -9.90 7.28 -9.56
CA GLN A 106 -10.08 8.71 -9.27
C GLN A 106 -9.94 9.01 -7.77
N GLN A 107 -10.50 8.16 -6.91
CA GLN A 107 -10.47 8.32 -5.45
C GLN A 107 -9.10 7.97 -4.86
N LEU A 108 -8.45 6.89 -5.32
CA LEU A 108 -7.16 6.47 -4.76
C LEU A 108 -5.97 7.28 -5.30
N SER A 109 -6.15 8.00 -6.41
CA SER A 109 -5.09 8.82 -6.99
C SER A 109 -4.59 9.93 -6.06
N GLU A 110 -5.39 10.33 -5.07
CA GLU A 110 -5.00 11.29 -4.03
C GLU A 110 -4.00 10.70 -3.03
N LEU A 111 -3.96 9.38 -2.88
CA LEU A 111 -3.11 8.66 -1.93
C LEU A 111 -1.75 8.28 -2.53
N LYS A 112 -1.58 8.44 -3.84
CA LYS A 112 -0.38 7.99 -4.56
C LYS A 112 0.91 8.60 -4.02
N ASP A 113 0.85 9.84 -3.52
CA ASP A 113 2.03 10.56 -3.02
C ASP A 113 2.51 9.98 -1.68
N ILE A 114 1.59 9.45 -0.87
CA ILE A 114 1.96 8.70 0.35
C ILE A 114 2.64 7.38 -0.05
N VAL A 115 2.06 6.68 -1.03
CA VAL A 115 2.58 5.38 -1.49
C VAL A 115 3.92 5.51 -2.19
N ILE A 116 4.17 6.52 -3.01
CA ILE A 116 5.46 6.66 -3.71
C ILE A 116 6.59 7.06 -2.76
N HIS A 117 6.29 7.77 -1.66
CA HIS A 117 7.30 8.33 -0.76
C HIS A 117 7.45 7.57 0.58
N HIS A 118 6.81 6.41 0.77
CA HIS A 118 6.85 5.74 2.08
C HIS A 118 8.23 5.19 2.47
N HIS A 119 9.17 5.09 1.52
CA HIS A 119 10.57 4.76 1.77
C HIS A 119 11.52 5.97 1.79
N GLU A 120 10.97 7.18 1.61
CA GLU A 120 11.74 8.40 1.71
C GLU A 120 12.25 8.64 3.13
N ARG A 121 13.39 9.30 3.20
CA ARG A 121 14.05 9.61 4.47
C ARG A 121 14.25 11.11 4.58
N TYR A 122 14.07 11.65 5.80
CA TYR A 122 14.34 13.06 6.08
C TYR A 122 15.77 13.52 5.77
N ASP A 123 16.74 12.61 5.74
CA ASP A 123 18.13 12.89 5.35
C ASP A 123 18.37 12.90 3.83
N GLY A 124 17.32 12.70 3.03
CA GLY A 124 17.39 12.66 1.56
C GLY A 124 18.06 11.41 0.99
N LYS A 125 18.27 10.36 1.81
CA LYS A 125 18.90 9.10 1.39
C LYS A 125 17.89 7.96 1.19
N GLY A 126 16.60 8.30 1.11
CA GLY A 126 15.53 7.36 0.80
C GLY A 126 15.51 6.98 -0.67
N TYR A 127 14.44 6.33 -1.09
CA TYR A 127 14.17 5.97 -2.47
C TYR A 127 12.68 5.98 -2.76
#